data_AF-A0A937GSI6-F1
#
_entry.id   AF-A0A937GSI6-F1
#
_cell.length_a   1.000
_cell.length_b   1.000
_cell.length_c   1.000
_cell.angle_alpha   90.00
_cell.angle_beta   90.00
_cell.angle_gamma   90.00
#
_symmetry.space_group_name_H-M   'P 1'
#
loop_
_entity.id
_entity.type
_entity.pdbx_description
1 polymer ?
#
loop_
_entity_poly.entity_id
_entity_poly.type
_entity_poly.pdbx_seq_one_letter_code
_entity_poly.pdbx_strand_id
1 'polypeptide(L)'
;MKKTLFSLILSTCILTFGYSQLRTPAPSPKTKITQQAGLTEFTIEYARPAKRGRAIFGSLVPYGELWRTGANENTLISLSEDILFGEDKLQKGTYSLYTIPSEDKWEVLFYITTDNWGLPAEFKEELVALRIQATAKEINHSEESLSIYIGDITNNSCSLNLHWDNTLVQIPIQLMTKEIAIESIMSVLNTSPTASDYYRAAQYYHEEKIDLSLAKFWIDTATEGNTNAYWMYRLKSLIYKDLGDIPSALKAAETSLEIAQDAGNMDYVRMNNAFIAANQ
;
A
#
# COMPACT_ATOMS: atom_id res chain seq x y z
N MET A 1 48.00 34.76 -63.99
CA MET A 1 46.84 35.42 -63.34
C MET A 1 45.58 34.62 -63.63
N LYS A 2 44.85 34.26 -62.58
CA LYS A 2 43.73 33.32 -62.52
C LYS A 2 42.51 33.80 -63.30
N LYS A 3 41.79 32.91 -63.99
CA LYS A 3 40.34 33.02 -64.19
C LYS A 3 39.70 31.65 -63.95
N THR A 4 38.78 31.68 -62.99
CA THR A 4 38.16 30.58 -62.25
C THR A 4 37.08 29.88 -63.06
N LEU A 5 37.11 28.54 -63.06
CA LEU A 5 36.07 27.68 -63.63
C LEU A 5 34.94 27.48 -62.61
N PHE A 6 33.72 27.70 -63.08
CA PHE A 6 32.45 27.58 -62.37
C PHE A 6 32.17 26.09 -62.07
N SER A 7 31.91 25.72 -60.81
CA SER A 7 31.35 24.41 -60.47
C SER A 7 30.14 24.63 -59.56
N LEU A 8 28.95 24.44 -60.15
CA LEU A 8 27.64 24.60 -59.53
C LEU A 8 27.32 23.29 -58.79
N ILE A 9 27.52 23.25 -57.47
CA ILE A 9 27.10 22.13 -56.63
C ILE A 9 25.59 22.28 -56.37
N LEU A 10 24.79 21.51 -57.10
CA LEU A 10 23.36 21.36 -56.88
C LEU A 10 23.15 20.50 -55.63
N SER A 11 22.88 21.14 -54.49
CA SER A 11 22.55 20.46 -53.24
C SER A 11 21.09 20.00 -53.27
N THR A 12 20.88 18.70 -53.49
CA THR A 12 19.57 18.05 -53.44
C THR A 12 19.10 17.96 -51.98
N CYS A 13 18.24 18.88 -51.55
CA CYS A 13 17.54 18.76 -50.26
C CYS A 13 16.55 17.60 -50.34
N ILE A 14 16.89 16.47 -49.70
CA ILE A 14 15.95 15.38 -49.43
C ILE A 14 15.04 15.84 -48.30
N LEU A 15 13.81 16.25 -48.64
CA LEU A 15 12.75 16.51 -47.67
C LEU A 15 12.30 15.17 -47.09
N THR A 16 12.79 14.82 -45.91
CA THR A 16 12.22 13.75 -45.11
C THR A 16 10.86 14.24 -44.59
N PHE A 17 9.78 13.76 -45.21
CA PHE A 17 8.45 13.86 -44.64
C PHE A 17 8.42 12.99 -43.38
N GLY A 18 8.76 13.59 -42.24
CA GLY A 18 8.41 13.03 -40.94
C GLY A 18 6.87 13.06 -40.84
N TYR A 19 6.22 11.91 -41.00
CA TYR A 19 4.84 11.74 -40.58
C TYR A 19 4.79 11.97 -39.07
N SER A 20 4.49 13.19 -38.64
CA SER A 20 4.08 13.43 -37.27
C SER A 20 2.77 12.67 -37.08
N GLN A 21 2.81 11.52 -36.42
CA GLN A 21 1.58 10.85 -35.96
C GLN A 21 0.77 11.86 -35.15
N LEU A 22 -0.53 11.95 -35.46
CA LEU A 22 -1.45 12.81 -34.72
C LEU A 22 -1.46 12.37 -33.26
N ARG A 23 -0.91 13.19 -32.37
CA ARG A 23 -0.90 12.93 -30.92
C ARG A 23 -2.15 13.57 -30.31
N THR A 24 -3.11 12.74 -29.94
CA THR A 24 -4.27 13.15 -29.13
C THR A 24 -4.21 12.46 -27.76
N PRO A 25 -4.77 13.06 -26.69
CA PRO A 25 -4.88 12.39 -25.41
C PRO A 25 -5.67 11.08 -25.54
N ALA A 26 -5.18 10.02 -24.90
CA ALA A 26 -5.93 8.76 -24.83
C ALA A 26 -7.25 8.98 -24.07
N PRO A 27 -8.40 8.45 -24.56
CA PRO A 27 -9.68 8.61 -23.87
C PRO A 27 -9.70 8.07 -22.44
N SER A 28 -8.90 7.02 -22.18
CA SER A 28 -8.68 6.41 -20.88
C SER A 28 -7.19 6.44 -20.57
N PRO A 29 -6.69 7.46 -19.85
CA PRO A 29 -5.30 7.55 -19.47
C PRO A 29 -4.87 6.34 -18.62
N LYS A 30 -3.65 5.85 -18.84
CA LYS A 30 -3.04 4.83 -17.97
C LYS A 30 -2.58 5.45 -16.65
N THR A 31 -2.64 4.66 -15.58
CA THR A 31 -2.08 4.99 -14.28
C THR A 31 -1.36 3.79 -13.70
N LYS A 32 -0.38 4.06 -12.84
CA LYS A 32 0.30 3.06 -12.02
C LYS A 32 0.40 3.60 -10.59
N ILE A 33 0.00 2.79 -9.62
CA ILE A 33 0.04 3.11 -8.19
C ILE A 33 0.89 2.05 -7.51
N THR A 34 1.81 2.48 -6.64
CA THR A 34 2.55 1.58 -5.74
C THR A 34 2.27 2.03 -4.31
N GLN A 35 1.85 1.10 -3.45
CA GLN A 35 1.46 1.37 -2.06
C GLN A 35 1.96 0.27 -1.14
N GLN A 36 2.69 0.66 -0.09
CA GLN A 36 3.02 -0.23 1.02
C GLN A 36 1.85 -0.29 2.00
N ALA A 37 1.41 -1.48 2.38
CA ALA A 37 0.51 -1.69 3.51
C ALA A 37 1.07 -2.85 4.36
N GLY A 38 1.32 -2.59 5.64
CA GLY A 38 2.10 -3.50 6.47
C GLY A 38 3.46 -3.82 5.81
N LEU A 39 3.77 -5.10 5.64
CA LEU A 39 4.98 -5.56 4.93
C LEU A 39 4.72 -5.97 3.46
N THR A 40 3.53 -5.73 2.94
CA THR A 40 3.16 -6.02 1.55
C THR A 40 3.18 -4.76 0.68
N GLU A 41 3.89 -4.81 -0.43
CA GLU A 41 3.80 -3.82 -1.50
C GLU A 41 2.74 -4.24 -2.52
N PHE A 42 1.80 -3.33 -2.79
CA PHE A 42 0.80 -3.46 -3.84
C PHE A 42 1.20 -2.57 -5.01
N THR A 43 1.20 -3.12 -6.22
CA THR A 43 1.30 -2.34 -7.46
C THR A 43 0.06 -2.55 -8.31
N ILE A 44 -0.64 -1.48 -8.66
CA ILE A 44 -1.86 -1.52 -9.49
C ILE A 44 -1.62 -0.70 -10.76
N GLU A 45 -1.76 -1.35 -11.92
CA GLU A 45 -1.60 -0.72 -13.23
C GLU A 45 -2.87 -0.90 -14.06
N TYR A 46 -3.48 0.20 -14.50
CA TYR A 46 -4.75 0.16 -15.23
C TYR A 46 -5.01 1.44 -16.02
N ALA A 47 -5.95 1.38 -16.97
CA ALA A 47 -6.48 2.58 -17.61
C ALA A 47 -7.75 3.07 -16.91
N ARG A 48 -7.87 4.39 -16.76
CA ARG A 48 -8.96 5.06 -16.05
C ARG A 48 -10.00 5.64 -17.03
N PRO A 49 -11.04 4.90 -17.44
CA PRO A 49 -12.13 5.46 -18.23
C PRO A 49 -12.91 6.52 -17.45
N ALA A 50 -13.36 7.56 -18.17
CA ALA A 50 -14.20 8.62 -17.61
C ALA A 50 -15.70 8.36 -17.87
N LYS A 51 -16.56 8.80 -16.96
CA LYS A 51 -18.02 8.65 -17.05
C LYS A 51 -18.60 9.45 -18.21
N ARG A 52 -18.22 10.72 -18.33
CA ARG A 52 -18.68 11.64 -19.39
C ARG A 52 -20.21 11.72 -19.47
N GLY A 53 -20.88 11.80 -18.32
CA GLY A 53 -22.33 11.91 -18.21
C GLY A 53 -23.13 10.64 -18.54
N ARG A 54 -22.48 9.50 -18.75
CA ARG A 54 -23.15 8.20 -19.00
C ARG A 54 -23.52 7.51 -17.69
N ALA A 55 -24.57 6.69 -17.70
CA ALA A 55 -24.77 5.69 -16.65
C ALA A 55 -23.69 4.60 -16.78
N ILE A 56 -23.02 4.27 -15.67
CA ILE A 56 -21.92 3.29 -15.68
C ILE A 56 -22.45 1.87 -15.53
N PHE A 57 -22.85 1.49 -14.32
CA PHE A 57 -23.25 0.12 -14.00
C PHE A 57 -24.70 -0.16 -14.40
N GLY A 58 -24.96 -1.33 -14.96
CA GLY A 58 -26.23 -1.68 -15.59
C GLY A 58 -26.42 -1.04 -16.98
N SER A 59 -25.43 -0.30 -17.49
CA SER A 59 -25.46 0.30 -18.82
C SER A 59 -24.12 0.14 -19.55
N LEU A 60 -23.16 1.07 -19.38
CA LEU A 60 -21.84 0.96 -20.01
C LEU A 60 -21.10 -0.31 -19.59
N VAL A 61 -21.26 -0.69 -18.32
CA VAL A 61 -20.79 -1.96 -17.75
C VAL A 61 -22.04 -2.75 -17.35
N PRO A 62 -22.43 -3.77 -18.14
CA PRO A 62 -23.61 -4.58 -17.85
C PRO A 62 -23.45 -5.40 -16.57
N TYR A 63 -24.57 -5.64 -15.89
CA TYR A 63 -24.59 -6.55 -14.75
C TYR A 63 -24.58 -8.02 -15.21
N GLY A 64 -23.93 -8.88 -14.43
CA GLY A 64 -23.81 -10.31 -14.72
C GLY A 64 -22.81 -10.65 -15.83
N GLU A 65 -22.12 -9.65 -16.38
CA GLU A 65 -21.13 -9.84 -17.43
C GLU A 65 -19.71 -9.65 -16.90
N LEU A 66 -18.78 -10.43 -17.45
CA LEU A 66 -17.36 -10.31 -17.13
C LEU A 66 -16.81 -8.98 -17.68
N TRP A 67 -16.18 -8.22 -16.79
CA TRP A 67 -15.55 -6.96 -17.10
C TRP A 67 -14.07 -7.00 -16.72
N ARG A 68 -13.20 -6.49 -17.60
CA ARG A 68 -11.75 -6.30 -17.35
C ARG A 68 -11.41 -5.25 -16.28
N THR A 69 -12.41 -4.71 -15.60
CA THR A 69 -12.23 -3.76 -14.49
C THR A 69 -11.39 -2.54 -14.88
N GLY A 70 -11.63 -2.00 -16.08
CA GLY A 70 -10.79 -0.97 -16.70
C GLY A 70 -11.06 -0.75 -18.19
N ALA A 71 -10.11 -0.14 -18.88
CA ALA A 71 -10.16 0.12 -20.32
C ALA A 71 -8.85 -0.29 -21.01
N ASN A 72 -8.93 -0.61 -22.31
CA ASN A 72 -7.78 -1.03 -23.12
C ASN A 72 -7.16 -2.35 -22.62
N GLU A 73 -5.98 -2.30 -22.01
CA GLU A 73 -5.28 -3.44 -21.40
C GLU A 73 -5.96 -3.88 -20.10
N ASN A 74 -5.58 -5.07 -19.62
CA ASN A 74 -6.01 -5.58 -18.33
C ASN A 74 -5.58 -4.66 -17.18
N THR A 75 -6.44 -4.54 -16.18
CA THR A 75 -6.03 -4.06 -14.87
C THR A 75 -5.14 -5.11 -14.23
N LEU A 76 -3.91 -4.75 -13.89
CA LEU A 76 -2.94 -5.62 -13.22
C LEU A 76 -2.83 -5.24 -11.75
N ILE A 77 -2.76 -6.27 -10.90
CA ILE A 77 -2.42 -6.14 -9.48
C ILE A 77 -1.25 -7.06 -9.15
N SER A 78 -0.18 -6.49 -8.62
CA SER A 78 1.01 -7.21 -8.15
C SER A 78 1.14 -7.09 -6.63
N LEU A 79 1.53 -8.19 -5.99
CA LEU A 79 1.67 -8.34 -4.55
C LEU A 79 3.08 -8.87 -4.24
N SER A 80 3.79 -8.23 -3.30
CA SER A 80 5.10 -8.71 -2.86
C SER A 80 5.03 -9.88 -1.88
N GLU A 81 3.93 -10.01 -1.15
CA GLU A 81 3.68 -11.05 -0.14
C GLU A 81 2.29 -11.68 -0.33
N ASP A 82 2.11 -12.87 0.23
CA ASP A 82 0.80 -13.52 0.31
C ASP A 82 -0.18 -12.62 1.09
N ILE A 83 -1.46 -12.66 0.73
CA ILE A 83 -2.54 -11.94 1.42
C ILE A 83 -3.76 -12.85 1.60
N LEU A 84 -4.66 -12.47 2.50
CA LEU A 84 -5.90 -13.21 2.77
C LEU A 84 -7.14 -12.33 2.50
N PHE A 85 -8.16 -12.95 1.94
CA PHE A 85 -9.52 -12.43 1.81
C PHE A 85 -10.45 -13.30 2.65
N GLY A 86 -10.64 -12.93 3.92
CA GLY A 86 -11.27 -13.84 4.88
C GLY A 86 -10.39 -15.06 5.11
N GLU A 87 -10.88 -16.25 4.80
CA GLU A 87 -10.12 -17.51 4.92
C GLU A 87 -9.36 -17.87 3.63
N ASP A 88 -9.66 -17.19 2.51
CA ASP A 88 -9.07 -17.51 1.21
C ASP A 88 -7.73 -16.82 1.03
N LYS A 89 -6.72 -17.59 0.63
CA LYS A 89 -5.36 -17.08 0.40
C LYS A 89 -5.09 -16.77 -1.07
N LEU A 90 -4.60 -15.56 -1.34
CA LEU A 90 -3.98 -15.21 -2.60
C LEU A 90 -2.46 -15.15 -2.42
N GLN A 91 -1.73 -15.95 -3.18
CA GLN A 91 -0.28 -15.97 -3.13
C GLN A 91 0.32 -14.67 -3.70
N LYS A 92 1.56 -14.35 -3.30
CA LYS A 92 2.31 -13.29 -3.96
C LYS A 92 2.46 -13.57 -5.45
N GLY A 93 2.38 -12.51 -6.26
CA GLY A 93 2.37 -12.65 -7.71
C GLY A 93 1.78 -11.44 -8.40
N THR A 94 1.59 -11.54 -9.71
CA THR A 94 0.88 -10.55 -10.51
C THR A 94 -0.33 -11.20 -11.17
N TYR A 95 -1.47 -10.54 -11.09
CA TYR A 95 -2.75 -11.04 -11.57
C TYR A 95 -3.45 -9.99 -12.42
N SER A 96 -4.20 -10.44 -13.43
CA SER A 96 -5.23 -9.60 -14.04
C SER A 96 -6.47 -9.57 -13.15
N LEU A 97 -7.04 -8.38 -12.98
CA LEU A 97 -8.25 -8.17 -12.21
C LEU A 97 -9.48 -8.14 -13.11
N TYR A 98 -10.32 -9.16 -13.02
CA TYR A 98 -11.65 -9.14 -13.64
C TYR A 98 -12.74 -9.01 -12.58
N THR A 99 -13.88 -8.48 -12.98
CA THR A 99 -15.05 -8.35 -12.12
C THR A 99 -16.30 -8.81 -12.85
N ILE A 100 -17.28 -9.31 -12.12
CA ILE A 100 -18.64 -9.53 -12.60
C ILE A 100 -19.55 -8.62 -11.76
N PRO A 101 -19.91 -7.44 -12.26
CA PRO A 101 -20.73 -6.49 -11.52
C PRO A 101 -22.16 -7.00 -11.31
N SER A 102 -22.75 -6.65 -10.18
CA SER A 102 -24.18 -6.77 -9.93
C SER A 102 -24.67 -5.55 -9.13
N GLU A 103 -25.96 -5.49 -8.81
CA GLU A 103 -26.54 -4.37 -8.04
C GLU A 103 -25.98 -4.28 -6.62
N ASP A 104 -25.70 -5.41 -5.97
CA ASP A 104 -25.32 -5.48 -4.54
C ASP A 104 -23.99 -6.20 -4.30
N LYS A 105 -23.71 -7.27 -5.05
CA LYS A 105 -22.55 -8.15 -4.82
C LYS A 105 -21.78 -8.43 -6.08
N TRP A 106 -20.55 -7.96 -6.12
CA TRP A 106 -19.67 -8.19 -7.24
C TRP A 106 -18.80 -9.41 -7.01
N GLU A 107 -18.56 -10.15 -8.08
CA GLU A 107 -17.48 -11.12 -8.11
C GLU A 107 -16.20 -10.41 -8.53
N VAL A 108 -15.11 -10.66 -7.81
CA VAL A 108 -13.78 -10.13 -8.11
C VAL A 108 -12.85 -11.32 -8.32
N LEU A 109 -12.19 -11.35 -9.47
CA LEU A 109 -11.41 -12.49 -9.94
C LEU A 109 -9.95 -12.06 -10.14
N PHE A 110 -9.05 -12.78 -9.48
CA PHE A 110 -7.61 -12.67 -9.68
C PHE A 110 -7.17 -13.76 -10.66
N TYR A 111 -6.78 -13.35 -11.86
CA TYR A 111 -6.50 -14.25 -12.98
C TYR A 111 -4.99 -14.31 -13.28
N ILE A 112 -4.46 -15.51 -13.51
CA ILE A 112 -3.02 -15.78 -13.58
C ILE A 112 -2.37 -15.14 -14.83
N THR A 113 -3.07 -15.12 -15.96
CA THR A 113 -2.55 -14.54 -17.21
C THR A 113 -2.66 -13.01 -17.21
N THR A 114 -1.60 -12.33 -17.62
CA THR A 114 -1.43 -10.86 -17.48
C THR A 114 -1.24 -10.12 -18.81
N ASP A 115 -1.11 -10.82 -19.93
CA ASP A 115 -0.74 -10.27 -21.24
C ASP A 115 -1.93 -10.02 -22.19
N ASN A 116 -3.16 -9.95 -21.67
CA ASN A 116 -4.33 -9.72 -22.51
C ASN A 116 -4.61 -8.23 -22.75
N TRP A 117 -5.08 -7.95 -23.96
CA TRP A 117 -5.70 -6.67 -24.32
C TRP A 117 -7.22 -6.84 -24.35
N GLY A 118 -7.94 -6.19 -23.43
CA GLY A 118 -9.39 -6.30 -23.35
C GLY A 118 -9.86 -7.45 -22.47
N LEU A 119 -10.87 -8.21 -22.92
CA LEU A 119 -11.19 -9.52 -22.36
C LEU A 119 -10.41 -10.58 -23.16
N PRO A 120 -9.95 -11.68 -22.53
CA PRO A 120 -9.32 -12.76 -23.27
C PRO A 120 -10.30 -13.33 -24.28
N ALA A 121 -9.81 -13.73 -25.46
CA ALA A 121 -10.66 -14.30 -26.52
C ALA A 121 -11.41 -15.55 -26.04
N GLU A 122 -10.77 -16.32 -25.15
CA GLU A 122 -11.38 -17.40 -24.39
C GLU A 122 -11.02 -17.19 -22.92
N PHE A 123 -12.03 -16.96 -22.08
CA PHE A 123 -11.86 -16.89 -20.64
C PHE A 123 -11.84 -18.32 -20.07
N LYS A 124 -10.78 -18.67 -19.36
CA LYS A 124 -10.51 -20.03 -18.88
C LYS A 124 -10.61 -20.08 -17.37
N GLU A 125 -11.62 -20.76 -16.85
CA GLU A 125 -11.90 -20.74 -15.41
C GLU A 125 -10.77 -21.37 -14.58
N GLU A 126 -10.02 -22.31 -15.15
CA GLU A 126 -8.84 -22.92 -14.53
C GLU A 126 -7.68 -21.93 -14.28
N LEU A 127 -7.72 -20.74 -14.89
CA LEU A 127 -6.72 -19.68 -14.70
C LEU A 127 -7.15 -18.63 -13.68
N VAL A 128 -8.32 -18.78 -13.05
CA VAL A 128 -8.73 -17.98 -11.89
C VAL A 128 -7.99 -18.50 -10.66
N ALA A 129 -7.02 -17.72 -10.17
CA ALA A 129 -6.28 -18.05 -8.95
C ALA A 129 -7.15 -17.89 -7.70
N LEU A 130 -8.02 -16.88 -7.69
CA LEU A 130 -8.97 -16.65 -6.61
C LEU A 130 -10.18 -15.87 -7.12
N ARG A 131 -11.36 -16.24 -6.60
CA ARG A 131 -12.63 -15.55 -6.83
C ARG A 131 -13.22 -15.18 -5.48
N ILE A 132 -13.51 -13.91 -5.27
CA ILE A 132 -14.08 -13.40 -4.01
C ILE A 132 -15.37 -12.62 -4.28
N GLN A 133 -16.20 -12.51 -3.26
CA GLN A 133 -17.40 -11.69 -3.27
C GLN A 133 -17.14 -10.37 -2.56
N ALA A 134 -17.55 -9.26 -3.16
CA ALA A 134 -17.40 -7.93 -2.61
C ALA A 134 -18.72 -7.18 -2.64
N THR A 135 -19.03 -6.44 -1.57
CA THR A 135 -20.26 -5.64 -1.53
C THR A 135 -20.05 -4.34 -2.31
N ALA A 136 -20.93 -4.08 -3.27
CA ALA A 136 -21.05 -2.78 -3.91
C ALA A 136 -21.99 -1.89 -3.08
N LYS A 137 -21.60 -0.65 -2.89
CA LYS A 137 -22.39 0.35 -2.16
C LYS A 137 -22.53 1.59 -3.01
N GLU A 138 -23.74 2.13 -3.02
CA GLU A 138 -23.95 3.48 -3.50
C GLU A 138 -23.45 4.48 -2.44
N ILE A 139 -22.68 5.47 -2.87
CA ILE A 139 -22.11 6.51 -2.04
C ILE A 139 -22.48 7.90 -2.58
N ASN A 140 -22.59 8.88 -1.67
CA ASN A 140 -23.04 10.24 -1.99
C ASN A 140 -21.97 11.10 -2.71
N HIS A 141 -20.99 10.47 -3.34
CA HIS A 141 -19.91 11.13 -4.06
C HIS A 141 -19.66 10.40 -5.39
N SER A 142 -19.90 11.11 -6.49
CA SER A 142 -19.69 10.59 -7.85
C SER A 142 -18.24 10.80 -8.28
N GLU A 143 -17.55 9.72 -8.64
CA GLU A 143 -16.21 9.76 -9.21
C GLU A 143 -16.27 9.78 -10.74
N GLU A 144 -15.68 10.80 -11.37
CA GLU A 144 -15.72 10.97 -12.83
C GLU A 144 -14.88 9.91 -13.55
N SER A 145 -13.71 9.55 -13.01
CA SER A 145 -12.80 8.57 -13.63
C SER A 145 -12.64 7.36 -12.73
N LEU A 146 -12.70 6.16 -13.29
CA LEU A 146 -12.48 4.93 -12.53
C LEU A 146 -11.21 5.04 -11.66
N SER A 147 -11.38 4.76 -10.38
CA SER A 147 -10.34 4.82 -9.36
C SER A 147 -10.24 3.48 -8.67
N ILE A 148 -9.06 2.87 -8.74
CA ILE A 148 -8.68 1.65 -8.03
C ILE A 148 -7.49 2.00 -7.13
N TYR A 149 -7.61 1.75 -5.83
CA TYR A 149 -6.60 2.14 -4.85
C TYR A 149 -6.63 1.26 -3.59
N ILE A 150 -5.53 1.27 -2.84
CA ILE A 150 -5.45 0.66 -1.51
C ILE A 150 -5.83 1.71 -0.45
N GLY A 151 -6.79 1.38 0.41
CA GLY A 151 -7.31 2.22 1.48
C GLY A 151 -7.27 1.52 2.85
N ASP A 152 -7.80 2.20 3.87
CA ASP A 152 -7.97 1.69 5.25
C ASP A 152 -6.74 0.97 5.82
N ILE A 153 -5.56 1.51 5.54
CA ILE A 153 -4.29 0.86 5.85
C ILE A 153 -4.06 0.85 7.37
N THR A 154 -3.78 -0.34 7.87
CA THR A 154 -3.30 -0.63 9.22
C THR A 154 -2.04 -1.50 9.13
N ASN A 155 -1.47 -1.91 10.26
CA ASN A 155 -0.33 -2.82 10.27
C ASN A 155 -0.66 -4.19 9.65
N ASN A 156 -1.88 -4.71 9.87
CA ASN A 156 -2.25 -6.08 9.51
C ASN A 156 -3.41 -6.19 8.51
N SER A 157 -3.93 -5.07 8.03
CA SER A 157 -5.03 -5.06 7.07
C SER A 157 -5.05 -3.80 6.23
N CYS A 158 -5.68 -3.89 5.07
CA CYS A 158 -6.02 -2.77 4.22
C CYS A 158 -7.31 -3.10 3.45
N SER A 159 -7.71 -2.24 2.52
CA SER A 159 -8.79 -2.52 1.58
C SER A 159 -8.35 -2.25 0.14
N LEU A 160 -8.72 -3.13 -0.79
CA LEU A 160 -8.70 -2.82 -2.22
C LEU A 160 -10.04 -2.19 -2.58
N ASN A 161 -10.00 -0.96 -3.08
CA ASN A 161 -11.18 -0.18 -3.40
C ASN A 161 -11.30 0.04 -4.90
N LEU A 162 -12.51 -0.09 -5.41
CA LEU A 162 -12.89 0.31 -6.76
C LEU A 162 -14.04 1.30 -6.68
N HIS A 163 -13.83 2.50 -7.20
CA HIS A 163 -14.79 3.59 -7.19
C HIS A 163 -14.96 4.16 -8.60
N TRP A 164 -16.19 4.13 -9.11
CA TRP A 164 -16.56 4.83 -10.33
C TRP A 164 -18.02 5.25 -10.25
N ASP A 165 -18.34 6.46 -10.70
CA ASP A 165 -19.66 7.06 -10.46
C ASP A 165 -19.95 7.09 -8.94
N ASN A 166 -21.18 6.88 -8.54
CA ASN A 166 -21.63 6.73 -7.16
C ASN A 166 -21.42 5.31 -6.60
N THR A 167 -20.73 4.39 -7.29
CA THR A 167 -20.53 3.01 -6.80
C THR A 167 -19.13 2.82 -6.22
N LEU A 168 -19.08 2.38 -4.97
CA LEU A 168 -17.85 1.95 -4.28
C LEU A 168 -17.93 0.45 -3.99
N VAL A 169 -16.93 -0.29 -4.44
CA VAL A 169 -16.69 -1.69 -4.07
C VAL A 169 -15.46 -1.73 -3.20
N GLN A 170 -15.62 -2.18 -1.95
CA GLN A 170 -14.56 -2.25 -0.97
C GLN A 170 -14.29 -3.71 -0.60
N ILE A 171 -13.04 -4.11 -0.75
CA ILE A 171 -12.59 -5.48 -0.55
C ILE A 171 -11.58 -5.49 0.61
N PRO A 172 -11.98 -5.95 1.81
CA PRO A 172 -11.06 -6.07 2.93
C PRO A 172 -9.97 -7.10 2.65
N ILE A 173 -8.74 -6.74 2.98
CA ILE A 173 -7.54 -7.59 2.84
C ILE A 173 -6.89 -7.72 4.21
N GLN A 174 -6.64 -8.95 4.63
CA GLN A 174 -5.77 -9.26 5.75
C GLN A 174 -4.35 -9.49 5.23
N LEU A 175 -3.38 -8.91 5.94
CA LEU A 175 -1.97 -8.95 5.57
C LEU A 175 -1.23 -9.96 6.46
N MET A 176 -0.21 -10.60 5.90
CA MET A 176 0.66 -11.53 6.63
C MET A 176 1.72 -10.82 7.49
N THR A 177 1.59 -9.50 7.68
CA THR A 177 2.56 -8.64 8.39
C THR A 177 3.00 -9.21 9.73
N LYS A 178 2.05 -9.69 10.54
CA LYS A 178 2.34 -10.19 11.89
C LYS A 178 3.25 -11.40 11.91
N GLU A 179 2.97 -12.38 11.06
CA GLU A 179 3.79 -13.59 10.94
C GLU A 179 5.19 -13.23 10.46
N ILE A 180 5.28 -12.46 9.36
CA ILE A 180 6.55 -12.03 8.77
C ILE A 180 7.39 -11.20 9.76
N ALA A 181 6.77 -10.28 10.49
CA ALA A 181 7.47 -9.43 11.45
C ALA A 181 8.00 -10.24 12.65
N ILE A 182 7.20 -11.17 13.19
CA ILE A 182 7.64 -12.05 14.29
C ILE A 182 8.83 -12.91 13.84
N GLU A 183 8.75 -13.54 12.67
CA GLU A 183 9.85 -14.34 12.13
C GLU A 183 11.13 -13.52 11.94
N SER A 184 10.99 -12.32 11.36
CA SER A 184 12.11 -11.40 11.15
C SER A 184 12.75 -10.97 12.47
N ILE A 185 11.94 -10.57 13.46
CA ILE A 185 12.40 -10.20 14.80
C ILE A 185 13.18 -11.35 15.45
N MET A 186 12.62 -12.55 15.46
CA MET A 186 13.27 -13.71 16.07
C MET A 186 14.57 -14.09 15.35
N SER A 187 14.61 -13.97 14.02
CA SER A 187 15.83 -14.20 13.24
C SER A 187 16.94 -13.22 13.62
N VAL A 188 16.62 -11.91 13.69
CA VAL A 188 17.61 -10.87 14.02
C VAL A 188 18.10 -10.99 15.46
N LEU A 189 17.19 -11.14 16.43
CA LEU A 189 17.53 -11.16 17.86
C LEU A 189 18.36 -12.40 18.26
N ASN A 190 18.31 -13.49 17.48
CA ASN A 190 19.11 -14.69 17.71
C ASN A 190 20.55 -14.63 17.14
N THR A 191 20.97 -13.48 16.60
CA THR A 191 22.31 -13.31 16.00
C THR A 191 23.20 -12.38 16.84
N SER A 192 23.38 -11.13 16.41
CA SER A 192 24.14 -10.10 17.12
C SER A 192 23.32 -8.80 17.10
N PRO A 193 22.20 -8.75 17.86
CA PRO A 193 21.29 -7.62 17.83
C PRO A 193 21.89 -6.36 18.44
N THR A 194 21.53 -5.22 17.87
CA THR A 194 21.84 -3.89 18.41
C THR A 194 20.75 -3.42 19.38
N ALA A 195 21.03 -2.37 20.16
CA ALA A 195 20.00 -1.72 20.97
C ALA A 195 18.80 -1.21 20.12
N SER A 196 19.06 -0.82 18.88
CA SER A 196 18.01 -0.41 17.93
C SER A 196 17.12 -1.60 17.55
N ASP A 197 17.69 -2.78 17.35
CA ASP A 197 16.92 -3.98 17.00
C ASP A 197 16.00 -4.40 18.15
N TYR A 198 16.51 -4.40 19.38
CA TYR A 198 15.70 -4.63 20.58
C TYR A 198 14.58 -3.59 20.75
N TYR A 199 14.88 -2.31 20.51
CA TYR A 199 13.87 -1.25 20.54
C TYR A 199 12.76 -1.51 19.51
N ARG A 200 13.10 -1.81 18.25
CA ARG A 200 12.11 -2.06 17.19
C ARG A 200 11.27 -3.30 17.46
N ALA A 201 11.88 -4.35 18.00
CA ALA A 201 11.18 -5.55 18.42
C ALA A 201 10.18 -5.26 19.57
N ALA A 202 10.64 -4.53 20.59
CA ALA A 202 9.78 -4.11 21.70
C ALA A 202 8.62 -3.22 21.24
N GLN A 203 8.89 -2.29 20.32
CA GLN A 203 7.89 -1.41 19.74
C GLN A 203 6.80 -2.22 19.04
N TYR A 204 7.20 -3.12 18.15
CA TYR A 204 6.25 -3.94 17.40
C TYR A 204 5.38 -4.80 18.33
N TYR A 205 5.98 -5.48 19.31
CA TYR A 205 5.24 -6.32 20.26
C TYR A 205 4.30 -5.51 21.16
N HIS A 206 4.66 -4.27 21.49
CA HIS A 206 3.83 -3.36 22.27
C HIS A 206 2.64 -2.81 21.47
N GLU A 207 2.87 -2.40 20.22
CA GLU A 207 1.83 -1.89 19.31
C GLU A 207 0.80 -2.98 18.99
N GLU A 208 1.28 -4.19 18.68
CA GLU A 208 0.44 -5.34 18.29
C GLU A 208 -0.09 -6.16 19.47
N LYS A 209 0.21 -5.75 20.71
CA LYS A 209 -0.21 -6.41 21.96
C LYS A 209 0.08 -7.93 21.95
N ILE A 210 1.28 -8.32 21.52
CA ILE A 210 1.68 -9.73 21.35
C ILE A 210 2.06 -10.34 22.70
N ASP A 211 3.23 -9.96 23.22
CA ASP A 211 3.70 -10.34 24.56
C ASP A 211 4.38 -9.11 25.18
N LEU A 212 3.67 -8.48 26.10
CA LEU A 212 4.13 -7.26 26.76
C LEU A 212 5.30 -7.53 27.71
N SER A 213 5.43 -8.75 28.25
CA SER A 213 6.57 -9.11 29.09
C SER A 213 7.84 -9.22 28.26
N LEU A 214 7.74 -9.77 27.06
CA LEU A 214 8.87 -9.84 26.13
C LEU A 214 9.22 -8.45 25.57
N ALA A 215 8.21 -7.64 25.25
CA ALA A 215 8.42 -6.24 24.89
C ALA A 215 9.15 -5.47 26.01
N LYS A 216 8.78 -5.70 27.28
CA LYS A 216 9.47 -5.14 28.45
C LYS A 216 10.93 -5.58 28.52
N PHE A 217 11.18 -6.89 28.37
CA PHE A 217 12.54 -7.42 28.38
C PHE A 217 13.40 -6.75 27.32
N TRP A 218 12.93 -6.67 26.07
CA TRP A 218 13.69 -6.04 24.98
C TRP A 218 13.88 -4.54 25.15
N ILE A 219 12.89 -3.79 25.64
CA ILE A 219 13.08 -2.35 25.86
C ILE A 219 14.03 -2.06 27.03
N ASP A 220 14.04 -2.94 28.05
CA ASP A 220 15.04 -2.88 29.11
C ASP A 220 16.44 -3.09 28.53
N THR A 221 16.64 -4.16 27.75
CA THR A 221 17.91 -4.44 27.06
C THR A 221 18.36 -3.30 26.14
N ALA A 222 17.44 -2.70 25.39
CA ALA A 222 17.74 -1.54 24.54
C ALA A 222 18.22 -0.30 25.33
N THR A 223 17.91 -0.22 26.63
CA THR A 223 18.19 0.95 27.49
C THR A 223 19.23 0.69 28.60
N GLU A 224 19.82 -0.51 28.67
CA GLU A 224 20.78 -0.89 29.73
C GLU A 224 22.03 0.01 29.82
N GLY A 225 22.43 0.65 28.71
CA GLY A 225 23.63 1.50 28.63
C GLY A 225 23.43 2.98 28.97
N ASN A 226 22.28 3.40 29.52
CA ASN A 226 21.94 4.82 29.74
C ASN A 226 22.14 5.67 28.47
N THR A 227 21.42 5.30 27.42
CA THR A 227 21.47 5.97 26.11
C THR A 227 20.82 7.36 26.14
N ASN A 228 21.24 8.25 25.24
CA ASN A 228 20.56 9.54 25.02
C ASN A 228 19.33 9.41 24.07
N ALA A 229 18.86 8.18 23.83
CA ALA A 229 17.69 7.91 23.00
C ALA A 229 16.39 8.09 23.79
N TYR A 230 15.95 9.35 23.99
CA TYR A 230 14.72 9.68 24.72
C TYR A 230 13.48 8.90 24.22
N TRP A 231 13.42 8.55 22.93
CA TRP A 231 12.31 7.78 22.36
C TRP A 231 12.24 6.34 22.87
N MET A 232 13.38 5.73 23.23
CA MET A 232 13.41 4.39 23.82
C MET A 232 12.84 4.41 25.24
N TYR A 233 13.23 5.40 26.06
CA TYR A 233 12.64 5.60 27.39
C TYR A 233 11.16 5.96 27.34
N ARG A 234 10.73 6.68 26.29
CA ARG A 234 9.31 6.93 26.06
C ARG A 234 8.55 5.63 25.83
N LEU A 235 9.02 4.76 24.92
CA LEU A 235 8.41 3.46 24.69
C LEU A 235 8.42 2.61 25.97
N LYS A 236 9.52 2.62 26.72
CA LYS A 236 9.65 1.95 28.01
C LYS A 236 8.52 2.39 28.97
N SER A 237 8.29 3.70 29.12
CA SER A 237 7.20 4.20 29.97
C SER A 237 5.81 3.65 29.57
N LEU A 238 5.54 3.53 28.27
CA LEU A 238 4.28 3.00 27.75
C LEU A 238 4.12 1.51 28.06
N ILE A 239 5.17 0.72 27.84
CA ILE A 239 5.15 -0.73 28.10
C ILE A 239 4.94 -1.00 29.59
N TYR A 240 5.67 -0.29 30.46
CA TYR A 240 5.54 -0.47 31.90
C TYR A 240 4.14 -0.08 32.41
N LYS A 241 3.54 0.99 31.87
CA LYS A 241 2.16 1.36 32.19
C LYS A 241 1.17 0.28 31.77
N ASP A 242 1.29 -0.25 30.55
CA ASP A 242 0.38 -1.29 30.05
C ASP A 242 0.50 -2.60 30.85
N LEU A 243 1.64 -2.82 31.52
CA LEU A 243 1.86 -3.91 32.47
C LEU A 243 1.41 -3.58 33.91
N GLY A 244 0.91 -2.38 34.17
CA GLY A 244 0.46 -1.92 35.49
C GLY A 244 1.57 -1.47 36.45
N ASP A 245 2.83 -1.44 36.01
CA ASP A 245 3.96 -0.93 36.81
C ASP A 245 4.10 0.59 36.63
N ILE A 246 3.16 1.31 37.23
CA ILE A 246 3.10 2.78 37.20
C ILE A 246 4.37 3.44 37.76
N PRO A 247 4.96 3.01 38.89
CA PRO A 247 6.19 3.62 39.41
C PRO A 247 7.35 3.57 38.41
N SER A 248 7.60 2.43 37.78
CA SER A 248 8.65 2.31 36.78
C SER A 248 8.31 3.06 35.48
N ALA A 249 7.02 3.12 35.12
CA ALA A 249 6.55 3.90 33.98
C ALA A 249 6.84 5.40 34.14
N LEU A 250 6.53 5.97 35.31
CA LEU A 250 6.82 7.36 35.63
C LEU A 250 8.32 7.65 35.58
N LYS A 251 9.13 6.79 36.20
CA LYS A 251 10.60 6.92 36.17
C LYS A 251 11.15 6.93 34.74
N ALA A 252 10.67 6.03 33.88
CA ALA A 252 11.09 6.00 32.48
C ALA A 252 10.64 7.25 31.71
N ALA A 253 9.44 7.77 31.98
CA ALA A 253 8.95 9.01 31.37
C ALA A 253 9.77 10.24 31.82
N GLU A 254 10.17 10.32 33.09
CA GLU A 254 11.05 11.37 33.61
C GLU A 254 12.44 11.32 32.95
N THR A 255 13.02 10.13 32.80
CA THR A 255 14.29 9.97 32.06
C THR A 255 14.14 10.41 30.60
N SER A 256 13.04 10.03 29.94
CA SER A 256 12.76 10.47 28.56
C SER A 256 12.61 12.00 28.48
N LEU A 257 11.95 12.61 29.46
CA LEU A 257 11.74 14.05 29.54
C LEU A 257 13.07 14.81 29.63
N GLU A 258 13.94 14.43 30.57
CA GLU A 258 15.24 15.07 30.77
C GLU A 258 16.09 15.05 29.49
N ILE A 259 16.25 13.86 28.89
CA ILE A 259 17.03 13.68 27.66
C ILE A 259 16.39 14.45 26.49
N ALA A 260 15.06 14.50 26.39
CA ALA A 260 14.36 15.25 25.34
C ALA A 260 14.49 16.77 25.50
N GLN A 261 14.53 17.28 26.73
CA GLN A 261 14.79 18.70 27.03
C GLN A 261 16.20 19.09 26.61
N ASP A 262 17.20 18.29 26.98
CA ASP A 262 18.60 18.51 26.58
C ASP A 262 18.78 18.45 25.06
N ALA A 263 18.04 17.57 24.39
CA ALA A 263 18.03 17.46 22.93
C ALA A 263 17.20 18.55 22.22
N GLY A 264 16.48 19.40 22.96
CA GLY A 264 15.59 20.44 22.41
C GLY A 264 14.35 19.90 21.68
N ASN A 265 13.98 18.62 21.87
CA ASN A 265 12.81 18.02 21.21
C ASN A 265 11.53 18.28 22.01
N MET A 266 10.86 19.38 21.70
CA MET A 266 9.66 19.81 22.43
C MET A 266 8.44 18.90 22.24
N ASP A 267 8.40 18.05 21.21
CA ASP A 267 7.30 17.11 21.01
C ASP A 267 7.34 16.02 22.07
N TYR A 268 8.52 15.42 22.29
CA TYR A 268 8.72 14.43 23.36
C TYR A 268 8.58 15.05 24.76
N VAL A 269 9.03 16.30 24.96
CA VAL A 269 8.79 17.02 26.21
C VAL A 269 7.29 17.11 26.52
N ARG A 270 6.46 17.50 25.55
CA ARG A 270 5.00 17.56 25.73
C ARG A 270 4.39 16.18 25.98
N MET A 271 4.81 15.17 25.21
CA MET A 271 4.32 13.79 25.37
C MET A 271 4.63 13.23 26.76
N ASN A 272 5.85 13.44 27.26
CA ASN A 272 6.25 12.95 28.59
C ASN A 272 5.54 13.71 29.71
N ASN A 273 5.46 15.04 29.64
CA ASN A 273 4.72 15.82 30.65
C ASN A 273 3.25 15.41 30.72
N ALA A 274 2.59 15.25 29.56
CA ALA A 274 1.20 14.80 29.51
C ALA A 274 1.03 13.38 30.09
N PHE A 275 1.97 12.48 29.79
CA PHE A 275 1.97 11.13 30.35
C PHE A 275 2.17 11.15 31.87
N ILE A 276 3.15 11.88 32.39
CA ILE A 276 3.43 11.98 33.82
C ILE A 276 2.21 12.54 34.56
N ALA A 277 1.66 13.68 34.10
CA ALA A 277 0.50 14.30 34.73
C ALA A 277 -0.75 13.40 34.77
N ALA A 278 -0.90 12.50 33.79
CA ALA A 278 -2.05 11.59 33.71
C ALA A 278 -1.90 10.31 34.56
N ASN A 279 -0.72 10.03 35.13
CA ASN A 279 -0.43 8.79 35.87
C ASN A 279 0.19 9.04 37.26
N GLN A 280 0.13 10.27 37.76
CA GLN A 280 0.37 10.64 39.16
C GLN A 280 -0.89 10.44 40.00
#